data_AF-A0A356TGW0-F1
#
_entry.id   AF-A0A356TGW0-F1
#
_cell.length_a   1.000
_cell.length_b   1.000
_cell.length_c   1.000
_cell.angle_alpha   90.00
_cell.angle_beta   90.00
_cell.angle_gamma   90.00
#
_symmetry.space_group_name_H-M   'P 1'
#
loop_
_entity.id
_entity.type
_entity.pdbx_description
1 polymer ?
#
loop_
_entity_poly.entity_id
_entity_poly.type
_entity_poly.pdbx_seq_one_letter_code
_entity_poly.pdbx_strand_id
1 'polypeptide(L)' 'MQTIETKPALYIALDLGSTRWTLAQSDGRRRRPRQRTVPAHDLPTLFAEVEQARKQFRSRVGPEPA' A
#
# COMPACT_ATOMS: atom_id res chain seq x y z
N MET A 1 6.39 30.94 8.16
CA MET A 1 6.95 29.59 7.94
C MET A 1 5.77 28.62 7.93
N GLN A 2 5.33 28.16 6.75
CA GLN A 2 4.25 27.16 6.68
C GLN A 2 4.87 25.79 6.92
N THR A 3 4.53 25.17 8.05
CA THR A 3 4.85 23.77 8.32
C THR A 3 3.99 22.90 7.42
N ILE A 4 4.59 22.27 6.42
CA ILE A 4 3.90 21.33 5.54
C ILE A 4 3.59 20.08 6.37
N GLU A 5 2.35 19.96 6.84
CA GLU A 5 1.90 18.76 7.55
C GLU A 5 1.97 17.57 6.59
N THR A 6 3.03 16.78 6.71
CA THR A 6 3.20 15.59 5.89
C THR A 6 2.35 14.50 6.52
N LYS A 7 1.05 14.48 6.20
CA LYS A 7 0.17 13.41 6.64
C LYS A 7 0.77 12.08 6.19
N PRO A 8 0.84 11.08 7.08
CA PRO A 8 1.30 9.75 6.71
C PRO A 8 0.38 9.22 5.61
N ALA A 9 0.96 8.88 4.45
CA ALA A 9 0.22 8.38 3.29
C ALA A 9 0.69 6.97 2.91
N LEU A 10 -0.26 6.12 2.54
CA LEU A 10 0.01 4.81 1.95
C LEU A 10 -0.08 4.93 0.43
N TYR A 11 1.05 4.75 -0.24
CA TYR A 11 1.13 4.72 -1.70
C TYR A 11 0.99 3.27 -2.18
N ILE A 12 0.06 3.06 -3.12
CA ILE A 12 -0.16 1.78 -3.77
C ILE A 12 0.03 1.99 -5.26
N ALA A 13 0.94 1.23 -5.87
CA ALA A 13 1.05 1.11 -7.31
C ALA A 13 0.54 -0.28 -7.72
N LEU A 14 -0.38 -0.31 -8.66
CA LEU A 14 -0.97 -1.53 -9.20
C LEU A 14 -0.67 -1.59 -10.69
N ASP A 15 0.16 -2.56 -11.06
CA ASP A 15 0.44 -2.93 -12.44
C ASP A 15 -0.51 -4.07 -12.84
N LEU A 16 -1.31 -3.82 -13.88
CA LEU A 16 -2.34 -4.74 -14.37
C LEU A 16 -1.89 -5.41 -15.67
N GLY A 17 -0.96 -6.36 -15.56
CA GLY A 17 -0.61 -7.23 -16.69
C GLY A 17 -1.72 -8.23 -17.04
N SER A 18 -1.70 -8.76 -18.26
CA SER A 18 -2.72 -9.71 -18.74
C SER A 18 -2.73 -11.05 -18.02
N THR A 19 -1.60 -11.47 -17.44
CA THR A 19 -1.46 -12.79 -16.77
C THR A 19 -1.07 -12.67 -15.29
N ARG A 20 -0.49 -11.53 -14.90
CA ARG A 20 -0.04 -11.27 -13.53
C ARG A 20 -0.29 -9.81 -13.21
N TRP A 21 -0.75 -9.55 -12.00
CA TRP A 21 -0.83 -8.20 -11.45
C TRP A 21 0.24 -8.02 -10.40
N THR A 22 0.95 -6.89 -10.45
CA THR A 22 1.98 -6.57 -9.46
C THR A 22 1.51 -5.39 -8.62
N LEU A 23 1.46 -5.60 -7.31
CA LEU A 23 1.06 -4.59 -6.36
C LEU A 23 2.28 -4.20 -5.51
N ALA A 24 2.64 -2.92 -5.56
CA ALA A 24 3.72 -2.34 -4.78
C ALA A 24 3.16 -1.36 -3.74
N GLN A 25 3.59 -1.52 -2.49
CA GLN A 25 3.10 -0.74 -1.35
C GLN A 25 4.27 0.03 -0.71
N SER A 26 4.08 1.31 -0.46
CA SER A 26 5.08 2.16 0.20
C SER A 26 4.43 3.14 1.17
N ASP A 27 5.07 3.39 2.30
CA ASP A 27 4.66 4.43 3.27
C ASP A 27 5.41 5.77 3.05
N GLY A 28 6.07 5.93 1.89
CA GLY A 28 6.81 7.15 1.54
C GLY A 28 8.12 7.36 2.29
N ARG A 29 8.40 6.56 3.34
CA ARG A 29 9.73 6.51 3.96
C ARG A 29 10.69 5.77 3.04
N ARG A 30 12.00 6.05 3.16
CA ARG A 30 13.11 5.43 2.39
C ARG A 30 13.28 3.91 2.64
N ARG A 31 12.21 3.14 2.66
CA ARG A 31 12.19 1.68 2.83
C ARG A 31 11.75 1.04 1.53
N ARG A 32 12.33 -0.11 1.22
CA ARG A 32 12.03 -0.84 -0.01
C ARG A 32 10.52 -1.15 -0.06
N PRO A 33 9.80 -0.73 -1.11
CA PRO A 33 8.37 -0.99 -1.21
C PRO A 33 8.12 -2.50 -1.21
N ARG A 34 7.07 -2.93 -0.50
CA ARG A 34 6.67 -4.33 -0.52
C ARG A 34 6.02 -4.60 -1.87
N GLN A 35 6.62 -5.48 -2.64
CA GLN A 35 6.10 -5.92 -3.93
C GLN A 35 5.50 -7.31 -3.79
N ARG A 36 4.31 -7.47 -4.35
CA ARG A 36 3.54 -8.70 -4.38
C ARG A 36 3.04 -8.91 -5.79
N THR A 37 3.16 -10.13 -6.28
CA THR A 37 2.66 -10.52 -7.59
C THR A 37 1.55 -11.52 -7.36
N VAL A 38 0.38 -11.23 -7.93
CA VAL A 38 -0.80 -12.08 -7.88
C VAL A 38 -1.17 -12.50 -9.31
N PRO A 39 -1.79 -13.67 -9.52
CA PRO A 39 -2.34 -14.01 -10.82
C PRO A 39 -3.39 -12.98 -11.25
N ALA A 40 -3.42 -12.68 -12.55
CA ALA A 40 -4.42 -11.78 -13.10
C ALA A 40 -5.83 -12.33 -12.86
N HIS A 41 -6.79 -11.43 -12.63
CA HIS A 41 -8.20 -11.71 -12.32
C HIS A 41 -8.47 -12.29 -10.94
N ASP A 42 -7.45 -12.54 -10.11
CA ASP A 42 -7.66 -12.95 -8.72
C ASP A 42 -7.93 -11.73 -7.82
N LEU A 43 -9.14 -11.19 -7.99
CA LEU A 43 -9.69 -10.11 -7.17
C LEU A 43 -9.67 -10.42 -5.67
N PRO A 44 -10.08 -11.62 -5.18
CA PRO A 44 -10.08 -11.87 -3.74
C PRO A 44 -8.68 -11.81 -3.12
N THR A 45 -7.65 -12.35 -3.79
CA THR A 45 -6.26 -12.23 -3.32
C THR A 45 -5.77 -10.79 -3.39
N LEU A 46 -6.11 -10.05 -4.46
CA LEU A 46 -5.77 -8.63 -4.57
C LEU A 46 -6.35 -7.82 -3.40
N PHE A 47 -7.64 -8.03 -3.08
CA PHE A 47 -8.30 -7.38 -1.95
C PHE A 47 -7.65 -7.73 -0.61
N ALA A 48 -7.30 -9.00 -0.40
CA ALA A 48 -6.62 -9.44 0.80
C ALA A 48 -5.25 -8.75 0.98
N GLU A 49 -4.48 -8.61 -0.10
CA GLU A 49 -3.19 -7.93 -0.08
C GLU A 49 -3.32 -6.43 0.24
N VAL A 50 -4.34 -5.76 -0.30
CA VAL A 50 -4.63 -4.33 0.00
C VAL A 50 -5.08 -4.15 1.45
N GLU A 51 -5.96 -5.02 1.95
CA GLU A 51 -6.40 -5.03 3.35
C GLU A 51 -5.23 -5.24 4.30
N GLN A 52 -4.32 -6.17 3.97
CA GLN A 52 -3.13 -6.42 4.76
C GLN A 52 -2.17 -5.22 4.74
N ALA A 53 -2.03 -4.55 3.59
CA ALA A 53 -1.27 -3.30 3.46
C ALA A 53 -1.79 -2.23 4.41
N ARG A 54 -3.12 -2.04 4.40
CA ARG A 54 -3.81 -1.03 5.20
C ARG A 54 -3.67 -1.33 6.70
N LYS A 55 -3.81 -2.59 7.12
CA LYS A 55 -3.60 -3.01 8.52
C LYS A 55 -2.17 -2.73 8.97
N GLN A 56 -1.17 -3.08 8.16
CA GLN A 56 0.25 -2.81 8.48
C GLN A 56 0.56 -1.31 8.55
N PHE A 57 0.00 -0.53 7.63
CA PHE A 57 0.16 0.92 7.63
C PHE A 57 -0.45 1.55 8.89
N ARG A 58 -1.69 1.20 9.23
CA ARG A 58 -2.36 1.67 10.46
C ARG A 58 -1.55 1.32 11.71
N SER A 59 -1.02 0.10 11.77
CA SER A 59 -0.16 -0.33 12.89
C SER A 59 1.14 0.48 13.01
N ARG A 60 1.65 1.05 11.92
CA ARG A 60 2.90 1.85 11.93
C ARG A 60 2.70 3.33 12.19
N VAL A 61 1.55 3.86 11.78
CA VAL A 61 1.22 5.28 11.90
C VAL A 61 0.61 5.61 13.27
N GLY A 62 0.07 4.60 13.98
CA GLY A 62 -0.77 4.81 15.15
C GLY A 62 -2.20 5.19 14.72
N PRO A 63 -3.19 5.17 15.64
CA PRO A 63 -4.52 5.64 15.31
C PRO A 63 -4.46 7.12 14.90
N GLU A 64 -5.11 7.45 13.79
CA GLU A 64 -5.32 8.83 13.36
C GLU A 64 -5.99 9.61 14.51
N PRO A 65 -5.51 10.81 14.89
CA PRO A 65 -6.23 11.65 15.82
C PRO A 65 -7.56 12.06 15.16
N ALA A 66 -8.65 11.87 15.91
CA ALA A 66 -10.03 12.14 15.52
C ALA A 66 -10.29 13.61 15.16
#